data_AF-A0A076LFY6-F1
#
_entry.id   AF-A0A076LFY6-F1
#
_cell.length_a   1.000
_cell.length_b   1.000
_cell.length_c   1.000
_cell.angle_alpha   90.00
_cell.angle_beta   90.00
_cell.angle_gamma   90.00
#
_symmetry.space_group_name_H-M   'P 1'
#
loop_
_entity.id
_entity.type
_entity.pdbx_description
1 polymer ?
#
loop_
_entity_poly.entity_id
_entity_poly.type
_entity_poly.pdbx_seq_one_letter_code
_entity_poly.pdbx_strand_id
1 'polypeptide(L)' 'MAKLVNDNEATFKKLVIDSGRRFLKPLNPQYPMIEINGNCQIIGVVVDAKITNLP' A
#
# COMPACT_ATOMS: atom_id res chain seq x y z
N MET A 1 -3.44 3.55 -3.08
CA MET A 1 -4.36 3.25 -1.97
C MET A 1 -4.81 1.81 -2.08
N ALA A 2 -4.66 1.03 -1.01
CA ALA A 2 -5.10 -0.36 -0.96
C ALA A 2 -5.88 -0.60 0.33
N LYS A 3 -6.90 -1.46 0.25
CA LYS A 3 -7.72 -1.89 1.39
C LYS A 3 -7.56 -3.40 1.56
N LEU A 4 -7.38 -3.86 2.79
CA LEU A 4 -7.41 -5.28 3.10
C LEU A 4 -8.87 -5.75 3.13
N VAL A 5 -9.16 -6.93 2.60
CA VAL A 5 -10.55 -7.41 2.41
C VAL A 5 -11.32 -7.52 3.74
N ASN A 6 -10.61 -7.83 4.83
CA ASN A 6 -11.21 -8.00 6.17
C ASN A 6 -11.14 -6.73 7.03
N ASP A 7 -10.58 -5.65 6.51
CA ASP A 7 -10.38 -4.42 7.26
C ASP A 7 -11.04 -3.25 6.55
N ASN A 8 -11.77 -2.41 7.29
CA ASN A 8 -12.38 -1.22 6.70
C ASN A 8 -11.39 -0.07 6.54
N GLU A 9 -10.12 -0.27 6.93
CA GLU A 9 -9.06 0.70 6.82
C GLU A 9 -8.38 0.69 5.43
N ALA A 10 -8.34 1.86 4.80
CA ALA A 10 -7.58 2.09 3.57
C ALA A 10 -6.17 2.59 3.93
N THR A 11 -5.13 1.95 3.37
CA THR A 11 -3.74 2.31 3.62
C THR A 11 -3.03 2.79 2.35
N PHE A 12 -2.04 3.67 2.53
CA PHE A 12 -1.10 4.06 1.49
C PHE A 12 0.17 3.22 1.61
N LYS A 13 0.38 2.34 0.63
CA LYS A 13 1.57 1.50 0.50
C LYS A 13 2.03 1.50 -0.96
N LYS A 14 3.32 1.29 -1.19
CA LYS A 14 3.89 1.18 -2.52
C LYS A 14 3.61 -0.22 -3.07
N LEU A 15 3.01 -0.32 -4.26
CA LEU A 15 2.90 -1.57 -4.99
C LEU A 15 4.28 -1.95 -5.56
N VAL A 16 4.74 -3.16 -5.27
CA VAL A 16 5.99 -3.73 -5.78
C VAL A 16 5.67 -5.04 -6.49
N ILE A 17 6.31 -5.26 -7.65
CA ILE A 17 6.24 -6.52 -8.38
C ILE A 17 7.66 -7.08 -8.41
N ASP A 18 7.84 -8.27 -7.85
CA ASP A 18 9.13 -8.95 -7.80
C ASP A 18 8.94 -10.43 -8.08
N SER A 19 9.72 -10.97 -9.03
CA SER A 19 9.70 -12.38 -9.41
C SER A 19 8.28 -12.92 -9.72
N GLY A 20 7.44 -12.10 -10.37
CA GLY A 20 6.05 -12.44 -10.70
C GLY A 20 5.04 -12.31 -9.55
N ARG A 21 5.50 -12.04 -8.32
CA ARG A 21 4.67 -11.84 -7.13
C ARG A 21 4.45 -10.34 -6.89
N ARG A 22 3.30 -10.01 -6.31
CA ARG A 22 2.90 -8.62 -6.03
C ARG A 22 2.88 -8.39 -4.52
N PHE A 23 3.39 -7.25 -4.09
CA PHE A 23 3.53 -6.89 -2.67
C PHE A 23 3.10 -5.45 -2.43
N LEU A 24 2.57 -5.18 -1.23
CA LEU A 24 2.40 -3.86 -0.66
C LEU A 24 3.55 -3.59 0.30
N LYS A 25 4.46 -2.70 -0.11
CA LYS A 25 5.58 -2.23 0.72
C LYS A 25 5.14 -1.00 1.52
N PRO A 26 5.20 -1.03 2.87
CA PRO A 26 4.93 0.14 3.69
C PRO A 26 6.01 1.22 3.49
N LEU A 27 5.67 2.48 3.78
CA LEU A 27 6.63 3.58 3.73
C LEU A 27 7.64 3.53 4.88
N ASN A 28 7.23 3.03 6.05
CA ASN A 28 8.14 2.74 7.16
C ASN A 28 8.80 1.35 6.95
N PRO A 29 10.13 1.27 6.79
CA PRO A 29 10.85 0.01 6.56
C PRO A 29 10.77 -1.01 7.71
N GLN A 30 10.42 -0.58 8.92
CA GLN A 30 10.27 -1.47 10.07
C GLN A 30 9.05 -2.39 9.97
N TYR A 31 8.07 -2.03 9.12
CA TYR A 31 6.88 -2.85 8.91
C TYR A 31 7.12 -3.89 7.81
N PRO A 32 6.60 -5.12 7.98
CA PRO A 32 6.75 -6.17 6.98
C PRO A 32 6.01 -5.83 5.68
N MET A 33 6.53 -6.35 4.57
CA MET A 33 5.83 -6.33 3.29
C MET A 33 4.65 -7.29 3.33
N ILE A 34 3.54 -6.89 2.74
CA ILE A 34 2.33 -7.71 2.66
C ILE A 34 2.23 -8.25 1.24
N GLU A 35 2.19 -9.56 1.07
CA GLU A 35 1.93 -10.16 -0.23
C GLU A 35 0.47 -9.98 -0.64
N ILE A 36 0.25 -9.67 -1.93
CA ILE A 36 -1.06 -9.58 -2.55
C ILE A 36 -1.43 -10.95 -3.09
N ASN A 37 -2.27 -11.67 -2.36
CA ASN A 37 -2.74 -13.03 -2.69
C ASN A 37 -4.28 -13.12 -2.71
N GLY A 38 -4.97 -12.03 -3.08
CA GLY A 38 -6.42 -11.90 -2.99
C GLY A 38 -6.93 -11.31 -1.67
N ASN A 39 -6.04 -11.07 -0.71
CA ASN A 39 -6.31 -10.41 0.57
C ASN A 39 -6.50 -8.89 0.50
N CYS A 40 -6.29 -8.25 -0.66
CA CYS A 40 -6.39 -6.79 -0.78
C CYS A 40 -6.99 -6.36 -2.12
N GLN A 41 -7.68 -5.22 -2.09
CA GLN A 41 -8.17 -4.53 -3.27
C GLN A 41 -7.39 -3.23 -3.46
N ILE A 42 -6.89 -3.01 -4.67
CA ILE A 42 -6.31 -1.72 -5.07
C ILE A 42 -7.49 -0.79 -5.39
N ILE A 43 -7.66 0.28 -4.62
CA ILE A 43 -8.77 1.23 -4.77
C ILE A 43 -8.39 2.35 -5.75
N GLY A 44 -7.12 2.75 -5.78
CA GLY A 44 -6.67 3.83 -6.66
C GLY A 44 -5.18 4.12 -6.54
N VAL A 45 -4.67 4.92 -7.47
CA VAL A 45 -3.27 5.36 -7.52
C VAL A 45 -3.14 6.75 -6.90
N VAL A 46 -2.14 6.95 -6.05
CA VAL A 46 -1.82 8.29 -5.52
C VAL A 46 -0.93 8.98 -6.54
N VAL A 47 -1.34 10.15 -7.03
CA VAL A 47 -0.63 10.91 -8.06
C VAL A 47 -0.03 12.22 -7.55
N ASP A 48 -0.57 12.76 -6.45
CA ASP A 48 -0.08 13.96 -5.79
C ASP A 48 -0.33 13.87 -4.28
N ALA A 49 0.57 14.46 -3.49
CA ALA A 49 0.43 14.60 -2.05
C ALA A 49 0.79 16.05 -1.68
N LYS A 50 -0.23 16.89 -1.50
CA LYS A 50 -0.03 18.27 -1.05
C LYS A 50 0.15 18.27 0.47
N ILE A 51 1.39 18.45 0.89
CA ILE A 51 1.74 18.62 2.31
C ILE A 51 1.92 20.12 2.53
N THR A 52 0.97 20.76 3.20
CA THR A 52 1.01 22.21 3.47
C THR A 52 1.88 22.59 4.67
N ASN A 53 2.31 21.63 5.50
CA ASN A 53 3.25 21.83 6.60
C ASN A 53 3.97 20.51 6.90
N LEU A 54 5.30 20.46 6.68
CA LEU A 54 6.17 19.49 7.32
C LEU A 54 6.75 20.18 8.59
N PRO A 55 6.77 19.55 9.76
CA PRO A 55 7.54 20.07 10.90
C PRO A 55 9.04 20.14 10.59
#